data_AF-A0A7S3BP43-F1
#
_entry.id   AF-A0A7S3BP43-F1
#
_cell.length_a   1.000
_cell.length_b   1.000
_cell.length_c   1.000
_cell.angle_alpha   90.00
_cell.angle_beta   90.00
_cell.angle_gamma   90.00
#
_symmetry.space_group_name_H-M   'P 1'
#
loop_
_entity.id
_entity.type
_entity.pdbx_description
1 polymer ?
#
loop_
_entity_poly.entity_id
_entity_poly.type
_entity_poly.pdbx_seq_one_letter_code
_entity_poly.pdbx_strand_id
1 'polypeptide(L)'
;AGMSGGPLLNCDGEVVGVNTLVRPELRGLGNYAIASSRVDTALLAIVDARAAPAGAGVRLVLFNDRFNRRQRVESVLKDVGLSEAEAQQAMMDAHTTGRGVVRVFKPGPEMDLAGAMEAAETMCGALAKADLLVELEHISASCADE
;
A
#
# COMPACT_ATOMS: atom_id res chain seq x y z
N ALA A 1 -17.03 -14.10 17.00
CA ALA A 1 -16.89 -13.67 15.60
C ALA A 1 -16.75 -12.16 15.58
N GLY A 2 -15.78 -11.60 14.86
CA GLY A 2 -15.64 -10.14 14.72
C GLY A 2 -16.61 -9.61 13.67
N MET A 3 -17.27 -8.49 13.94
CA MET A 3 -18.21 -7.87 13.00
C MET A 3 -17.57 -6.81 12.10
N SER A 4 -16.26 -6.54 12.28
CA SER A 4 -15.52 -5.56 11.47
C SER A 4 -15.50 -5.95 9.99
N GLY A 5 -15.78 -5.00 9.11
CA GLY A 5 -15.98 -5.21 7.67
C GLY A 5 -17.40 -5.59 7.28
N GLY A 6 -18.25 -6.01 8.23
CA GLY A 6 -19.65 -6.33 7.99
C GLY A 6 -20.55 -5.08 7.91
N PRO A 7 -21.74 -5.18 7.31
CA PRO A 7 -22.68 -4.08 7.23
C PRO A 7 -23.29 -3.77 8.61
N LEU A 8 -23.54 -2.48 8.86
CA LEU A 8 -24.44 -2.01 9.90
C LEU A 8 -25.80 -1.75 9.27
N LEU A 9 -26.83 -2.41 9.80
CA LEU A 9 -28.19 -2.35 9.24
C LEU A 9 -29.13 -1.53 10.14
N ASN A 10 -30.14 -0.90 9.53
CA ASN A 10 -31.30 -0.37 10.26
C ASN A 10 -32.35 -1.49 10.51
N CYS A 11 -33.48 -1.14 11.12
CA CYS A 11 -34.56 -2.07 11.43
C CYS A 11 -35.24 -2.66 10.18
N ASP A 12 -35.13 -2.00 9.04
CA ASP A 12 -35.70 -2.42 7.77
C ASP A 12 -34.74 -3.31 6.96
N GLY A 13 -33.52 -3.54 7.47
CA GLY A 13 -32.49 -4.35 6.82
C GLY A 13 -31.63 -3.58 5.81
N GLU A 14 -31.73 -2.25 5.77
CA GLU A 14 -30.94 -1.40 4.88
C GLU A 14 -29.56 -1.07 5.47
N VAL A 15 -28.54 -0.96 4.61
CA VAL A 15 -27.17 -0.66 5.03
C VAL A 15 -27.01 0.82 5.35
N VAL A 16 -26.75 1.13 6.63
CA VAL A 16 -26.47 2.49 7.12
C VAL A 16 -24.98 2.73 7.39
N GLY A 17 -24.15 1.69 7.31
CA GLY A 17 -22.70 1.83 7.42
C GLY A 17 -21.93 0.52 7.35
N VAL A 18 -20.62 0.59 7.57
CA VAL A 18 -19.71 -0.55 7.64
C VAL A 18 -19.05 -0.56 9.01
N ASN A 19 -19.15 -1.68 9.72
CA ASN A 19 -18.56 -1.85 11.05
C ASN A 19 -17.03 -1.81 10.97
N THR A 20 -16.40 -1.05 11.85
CA THR A 20 -14.94 -0.88 11.90
C THR A 20 -14.47 -1.00 13.35
N LEU A 21 -13.65 -2.00 13.62
CA LEU A 21 -12.99 -2.15 14.91
C LEU A 21 -11.78 -1.22 14.98
N VAL A 22 -11.82 -0.21 15.87
CA VAL A 22 -10.74 0.78 16.00
C VAL A 22 -9.96 0.58 17.30
N ARG A 23 -10.65 0.20 18.39
CA ARG A 23 -10.05 0.05 19.73
C ARG A 23 -10.48 -1.27 20.40
N PRO A 24 -9.87 -2.41 20.05
CA PRO A 24 -10.25 -3.72 20.60
C PRO A 24 -10.26 -3.77 22.13
N GLU A 25 -9.38 -3.02 22.79
CA GLU A 25 -9.26 -2.89 24.23
C GLU A 25 -10.51 -2.28 24.91
N LEU A 26 -11.29 -1.47 24.18
CA LEU A 26 -12.51 -0.84 24.69
C LEU A 26 -13.78 -1.70 24.48
N ARG A 27 -13.62 -2.95 23.99
CA ARG A 27 -14.72 -3.89 23.72
C ARG A 27 -15.85 -3.23 22.93
N GLY A 28 -17.08 -3.22 23.47
CA GLY A 28 -18.27 -2.69 22.80
C GLY A 28 -18.15 -1.22 22.38
N LEU A 29 -17.34 -0.43 23.08
CA LEU A 29 -17.14 1.01 22.82
C LEU A 29 -16.04 1.28 21.79
N GLY A 30 -15.26 0.27 21.41
CA GLY A 30 -14.23 0.37 20.38
C GLY A 30 -14.71 0.04 18.97
N ASN A 31 -16.00 -0.28 18.83
CA ASN A 31 -16.66 -0.55 17.56
C ASN A 31 -17.32 0.73 17.06
N TYR A 32 -16.89 1.20 15.90
CA TYR A 32 -17.50 2.30 15.19
C TYR A 32 -18.10 1.80 13.87
N ALA A 33 -18.84 2.66 13.20
CA ALA A 33 -19.27 2.39 11.83
C ALA A 33 -18.95 3.58 10.94
N ILE A 34 -18.42 3.29 9.76
CA ILE A 34 -18.29 4.27 8.68
C ILE A 34 -19.68 4.42 8.06
N ALA A 35 -20.26 5.61 8.14
CA ALA A 35 -21.60 5.88 7.61
C ALA A 35 -21.67 5.61 6.10
N SER A 36 -22.74 4.96 5.63
CA SER A 36 -22.94 4.61 4.22
C SER A 36 -22.92 5.85 3.30
N SER A 37 -23.43 6.99 3.77
CA SER A 37 -23.38 8.26 3.05
C SER A 37 -21.96 8.78 2.76
N ARG A 38 -20.93 8.30 3.47
CA ARG A 38 -19.52 8.60 3.17
C ARG A 38 -18.88 7.59 2.23
N VAL A 39 -19.52 6.43 2.04
CA VAL A 39 -18.98 5.34 1.24
C VAL A 39 -19.07 5.67 -0.24
N ASP A 40 -20.08 6.41 -0.70
CA ASP A 40 -20.26 6.69 -2.14
C ASP A 40 -19.05 7.39 -2.76
N THR A 41 -18.54 8.45 -2.14
CA THR A 41 -17.35 9.17 -2.64
C THR A 41 -16.09 8.31 -2.56
N ALA A 42 -15.92 7.57 -1.47
CA ALA A 42 -14.76 6.69 -1.30
C ALA A 42 -14.80 5.51 -2.29
N LEU A 43 -15.98 4.97 -2.57
CA LEU A 43 -16.20 3.87 -3.51
C LEU A 43 -15.88 4.33 -4.93
N LEU A 44 -16.36 5.49 -5.35
CA LEU A 44 -16.01 6.07 -6.65
C LEU A 44 -14.49 6.26 -6.77
N ALA A 45 -13.84 6.83 -5.75
CA ALA A 45 -12.38 6.97 -5.75
C ALA A 45 -11.63 5.62 -5.81
N ILE A 46 -12.13 4.58 -5.13
CA ILE A 46 -11.56 3.23 -5.19
C ILE A 46 -11.77 2.60 -6.57
N VAL A 47 -12.96 2.77 -7.15
CA VAL A 47 -13.28 2.28 -8.50
C VAL A 47 -12.43 2.98 -9.53
N ASP A 48 -12.31 4.31 -9.47
CA ASP A 48 -11.47 5.11 -10.36
C ASP A 48 -9.99 4.73 -10.20
N ALA A 49 -9.50 4.53 -8.98
CA ALA A 49 -8.15 4.04 -8.74
C ALA A 49 -7.90 2.64 -9.32
N ARG A 50 -8.94 1.79 -9.33
CA ARG A 50 -8.89 0.45 -9.96
C ARG A 50 -9.09 0.47 -11.47
N ALA A 51 -9.80 1.48 -11.98
CA ALA A 51 -10.12 1.64 -13.40
C ALA A 51 -9.11 2.54 -14.13
N ALA A 52 -8.22 3.23 -13.40
CA ALA A 52 -7.11 3.96 -13.97
C ALA A 52 -6.36 3.03 -14.93
N PRO A 53 -6.12 3.46 -16.19
CA PRO A 53 -5.41 2.64 -17.16
C PRO A 53 -4.06 2.20 -16.57
N ALA A 54 -3.68 0.95 -16.86
CA ALA A 54 -2.41 0.37 -16.46
C ALA A 54 -1.29 1.40 -16.69
N GLY A 55 -0.64 1.75 -15.58
CA GLY A 55 -0.06 3.06 -15.35
C GLY A 55 1.16 3.44 -16.19
N ALA A 56 1.64 4.67 -15.95
CA ALA A 56 2.93 5.19 -16.39
C ALA A 56 4.13 4.48 -15.71
N GLY A 57 3.88 3.36 -15.05
CA GLY A 57 4.85 2.58 -14.29
C GLY A 57 4.25 1.94 -13.04
N VAL A 58 5.10 1.25 -12.30
CA VAL A 58 4.82 0.65 -10.99
C VAL A 58 5.88 1.14 -10.00
N ARG A 59 5.48 1.48 -8.78
CA ARG A 59 6.42 1.73 -7.69
C ARG A 59 6.35 0.63 -6.65
N LEU A 60 7.52 0.28 -6.14
CA LEU A 60 7.70 -0.60 -5.00
C LEU A 60 7.78 0.27 -3.74
N VAL A 61 6.90 0.02 -2.79
CA VAL A 61 6.80 0.78 -1.54
C VAL A 61 7.19 -0.12 -0.38
N LEU A 62 8.03 0.38 0.51
CA LEU A 62 8.39 -0.20 1.79
C LEU A 62 7.58 0.45 2.89
N PHE A 63 6.92 -0.35 3.71
CA PHE A 63 6.22 0.13 4.90
C PHE A 63 7.09 0.02 6.13
N ASN A 64 6.89 0.95 7.05
CA ASN A 64 7.54 0.86 8.35
C ASN A 64 7.01 -0.33 9.13
N ASP A 65 7.93 -1.19 9.55
CA ASP A 65 7.63 -2.31 10.42
C ASP A 65 8.47 -2.22 11.68
N ARG A 66 7.79 -2.22 12.84
CA ARG A 66 8.43 -2.18 14.16
C ARG A 66 9.25 -3.43 14.48
N PHE A 67 9.01 -4.54 13.78
CA PHE A 67 9.70 -5.81 14.02
C PHE A 67 11.05 -5.88 13.31
N ASN A 68 11.28 -5.05 12.29
CA ASN A 68 12.52 -5.02 11.52
C ASN A 68 13.46 -3.90 11.99
N ARG A 69 14.69 -4.27 12.35
CA ARG A 69 15.73 -3.28 12.71
C ARG A 69 16.26 -2.59 11.46
N ARG A 70 16.52 -1.28 11.54
CA ARG A 70 17.06 -0.46 10.44
C ARG A 70 18.25 -1.11 9.72
N GLN A 71 19.23 -1.61 10.47
CA GLN A 71 20.41 -2.27 9.90
C GLN A 71 20.07 -3.49 9.03
N ARG A 72 19.05 -4.28 9.41
CA ARG A 72 18.58 -5.43 8.62
C ARG A 72 17.87 -4.97 7.36
N VAL A 73 17.00 -3.96 7.48
CA VAL A 73 16.28 -3.41 6.32
C VAL A 73 17.28 -2.87 5.29
N GLU A 74 18.30 -2.15 5.75
CA GLU A 74 19.35 -1.61 4.89
C GLU A 74 20.14 -2.70 4.16
N SER A 75 20.55 -3.76 4.86
CA SER A 75 21.31 -4.86 4.24
C SER A 75 20.46 -5.56 3.16
N VAL A 76 19.20 -5.83 3.48
CA VAL A 76 18.26 -6.50 2.55
C VAL A 76 18.00 -5.63 1.31
N LEU A 77 17.88 -4.30 1.46
CA LEU A 77 17.73 -3.39 0.34
C LEU A 77 18.99 -3.34 -0.54
N LYS A 78 20.19 -3.37 0.06
CA LYS A 78 21.45 -3.44 -0.68
C LYS A 78 21.59 -4.78 -1.43
N ASP A 79 21.14 -5.89 -0.85
CA ASP A 79 21.21 -7.22 -1.46
C ASP A 79 20.35 -7.36 -2.73
N VAL A 80 19.23 -6.62 -2.81
CA VAL A 80 18.40 -6.55 -4.04
C VAL A 80 18.89 -5.53 -5.06
N GLY A 81 20.05 -4.90 -4.83
CA GLY A 81 20.69 -4.01 -5.80
C GLY A 81 20.26 -2.54 -5.71
N LEU A 82 19.84 -2.08 -4.53
CA LEU A 82 19.78 -0.64 -4.25
C LEU A 82 21.16 -0.12 -3.84
N SER A 83 21.46 1.11 -4.27
CA SER A 83 22.59 1.86 -3.72
C SER A 83 22.36 2.21 -2.25
N GLU A 84 23.44 2.51 -1.53
CA GLU A 84 23.38 2.92 -0.13
C GLU A 84 22.50 4.16 0.08
N ALA A 85 22.58 5.14 -0.83
CA ALA A 85 21.77 6.34 -0.77
C ALA A 85 20.27 6.06 -0.96
N GLU A 86 19.91 5.22 -1.95
CA GLU A 86 18.51 4.83 -2.20
C GLU A 86 17.93 4.05 -1.01
N ALA A 87 18.69 3.09 -0.48
CA ALA A 87 18.26 2.28 0.66
C ALA A 87 18.05 3.14 1.93
N GLN A 88 18.96 4.08 2.18
CA GLN A 88 18.86 4.99 3.32
C GLN A 88 17.65 5.94 3.18
N GLN A 89 17.43 6.49 1.98
CA GLN A 89 16.29 7.36 1.71
C GLN A 89 14.96 6.63 1.90
N ALA A 90 14.78 5.46 1.27
CA ALA A 90 13.58 4.65 1.39
C ALA A 90 13.27 4.27 2.85
N MET A 91 14.29 3.94 3.64
CA MET A 91 14.14 3.69 5.07
C MET A 91 13.74 4.93 5.87
N MET A 92 14.35 6.09 5.61
CA MET A 92 14.02 7.33 6.31
C MET A 92 12.57 7.75 6.02
N ASP A 93 12.14 7.62 4.77
CA ASP A 93 10.77 7.95 4.36
C ASP A 93 9.77 6.98 4.99
N ALA A 94 10.08 5.67 4.98
CA ALA A 94 9.27 4.67 5.68
C ALA A 94 9.17 5.01 7.17
N HIS A 95 10.28 5.31 7.84
CA HIS A 95 10.27 5.60 9.26
C HIS A 95 9.49 6.88 9.62
N THR A 96 9.60 7.92 8.80
CA THR A 96 9.05 9.25 9.09
C THR A 96 7.58 9.36 8.70
N THR A 97 7.21 8.80 7.55
CA THR A 97 5.86 8.96 6.97
C THR A 97 5.02 7.68 7.06
N GLY A 98 5.61 6.57 7.51
CA GLY A 98 4.99 5.25 7.53
C GLY A 98 5.22 4.43 6.26
N ARG A 99 5.66 5.06 5.17
CA ARG A 99 5.97 4.40 3.89
C ARG A 99 7.11 5.09 3.12
N GLY A 100 7.92 4.34 2.39
CA GLY A 100 9.03 4.86 1.61
C GLY A 100 9.08 4.22 0.23
N VAL A 101 9.39 5.01 -0.80
CA VAL A 101 9.51 4.46 -2.16
C VAL A 101 10.89 3.82 -2.31
N VAL A 102 10.92 2.54 -2.63
CA VAL A 102 12.15 1.77 -2.83
C VAL A 102 12.66 1.98 -4.25
N ARG A 103 11.79 1.79 -5.24
CA ARG A 103 12.13 1.95 -6.65
C ARG A 103 10.88 2.20 -7.48
N VAL A 104 11.06 2.92 -8.58
CA VAL A 104 10.02 3.17 -9.58
C VAL A 104 10.43 2.51 -10.90
N PHE A 105 9.55 1.69 -11.44
CA PHE A 105 9.70 0.99 -12.70
C PHE A 105 8.78 1.67 -13.73
N LYS A 106 9.35 2.46 -14.64
CA LYS A 106 8.60 3.11 -15.72
C LYS A 106 8.82 2.35 -17.04
N PRO A 107 7.79 2.18 -17.88
CA PRO A 107 7.99 1.71 -19.24
C PRO A 107 8.83 2.74 -20.01
N GLY A 108 9.76 2.26 -20.82
CA GLY A 108 10.69 3.04 -21.61
C GLY A 108 10.95 2.40 -22.98
N PRO A 109 11.90 2.93 -23.77
CA PRO A 109 12.19 2.42 -25.11
C PRO A 109 12.72 0.97 -25.12
N GLU A 110 13.29 0.51 -24.00
CA GLU A 110 13.88 -0.84 -23.86
C GLU A 110 13.01 -1.81 -23.03
N MET A 111 12.00 -1.31 -22.33
CA MET A 111 11.20 -2.10 -21.38
C MET A 111 9.74 -1.65 -21.45
N ASP A 112 8.84 -2.56 -21.81
CA ASP A 112 7.41 -2.30 -21.79
C ASP A 112 6.84 -2.35 -20.37
N LEU A 113 5.55 -2.02 -20.22
CA LEU A 113 4.90 -2.02 -18.91
C LEU A 113 4.86 -3.41 -18.28
N ALA A 114 4.77 -4.46 -19.09
CA ALA A 114 4.80 -5.84 -18.63
C ALA A 114 6.16 -6.21 -18.05
N GLY A 115 7.26 -5.87 -18.72
CA GLY A 115 8.61 -6.06 -18.21
C GLY A 115 8.90 -5.24 -16.96
N ALA A 116 8.37 -4.02 -16.88
CA ALA A 116 8.44 -3.19 -15.68
C ALA A 116 7.69 -3.82 -14.49
N MET A 117 6.52 -4.41 -14.74
CA MET A 117 5.76 -5.15 -13.73
C MET A 117 6.50 -6.41 -13.28
N GLU A 118 7.00 -7.22 -14.20
CA GLU A 118 7.72 -8.46 -13.89
C GLU A 118 8.99 -8.20 -13.06
N ALA A 119 9.74 -7.15 -13.41
CA ALA A 119 10.91 -6.72 -12.64
C ALA A 119 10.51 -6.25 -11.23
N ALA A 120 9.42 -5.49 -11.12
CA ALA A 120 8.90 -5.02 -9.84
C ALA A 120 8.40 -6.19 -8.96
N GLU A 121 7.69 -7.15 -9.53
CA GLU A 121 7.20 -8.36 -8.85
C GLU A 121 8.36 -9.24 -8.36
N THR A 122 9.39 -9.40 -9.18
CA THR A 122 10.60 -10.16 -8.82
C THR A 122 11.29 -9.53 -7.61
N MET A 123 11.48 -8.20 -7.62
CA MET A 123 12.09 -7.47 -6.51
C MET A 123 11.20 -7.49 -5.26
N CYS A 124 9.90 -7.26 -5.42
CA CYS A 124 8.92 -7.32 -4.34
C CYS A 124 8.92 -8.70 -3.66
N GLY A 125 8.92 -9.77 -4.46
CA GLY A 125 8.99 -11.14 -3.96
C GLY A 125 10.28 -11.46 -3.21
N ALA A 126 11.42 -10.92 -3.64
CA ALA A 126 12.69 -11.07 -2.92
C ALA A 126 12.67 -10.38 -1.55
N LEU A 127 12.15 -9.15 -1.48
CA LEU A 127 12.03 -8.39 -0.23
C LEU A 127 10.99 -8.99 0.72
N ALA A 128 9.86 -9.47 0.20
CA ALA A 128 8.84 -10.15 0.98
C ALA A 128 9.37 -11.47 1.58
N LYS A 129 10.18 -12.23 0.83
CA LYS A 129 10.88 -13.43 1.35
C LYS A 129 11.89 -13.12 2.45
N ALA A 130 12.39 -11.88 2.51
CA ALA A 130 13.27 -11.40 3.56
C ALA A 130 12.52 -10.82 4.78
N ASP A 131 11.20 -11.04 4.87
CA ASP A 131 10.27 -10.53 5.88
C ASP A 131 10.14 -9.00 5.91
N LEU A 132 10.32 -8.30 4.79
CA LEU A 132 10.00 -6.88 4.70
C LEU A 132 8.54 -6.67 4.27
N LEU A 133 7.88 -5.67 4.87
CA LEU A 133 6.53 -5.27 4.48
C LEU A 133 6.62 -4.36 3.24
N VAL A 134 6.40 -4.94 2.07
CA VAL A 134 6.48 -4.26 0.78
C VAL A 134 5.23 -4.47 -0.06
N GLU A 135 4.88 -3.50 -0.90
CA GLU A 135 3.76 -3.58 -1.82
C GLU A 135 4.08 -2.89 -3.14
N LEU A 136 3.38 -3.31 -4.22
CA LEU A 136 3.45 -2.68 -5.53
C LEU A 136 2.24 -1.76 -5.71
N GLU A 137 2.50 -0.52 -6.09
CA GLU A 137 1.46 0.45 -6.45
C GLU A 137 1.61 0.87 -7.91
N HIS A 138 0.51 0.86 -8.67
CA HIS A 138 0.48 1.41 -10.02
C HIS A 138 0.57 2.93 -9.99
N ILE A 139 1.40 3.51 -10.86
CA ILE A 139 1.51 4.96 -11.02
C ILE A 139 0.54 5.39 -12.10
N SER A 140 -0.53 6.09 -11.73
CA SER A 140 -1.40 6.74 -12.72
C SER A 140 -0.63 7.84 -13.47
N ALA A 141 -0.93 8.02 -14.76
CA ALA A 141 -0.28 9.01 -15.61
C ALA A 141 -0.47 10.48 -15.14
N SER A 142 -1.38 10.73 -14.18
CA SER A 142 -1.63 12.06 -13.61
C SER A 142 -0.57 12.54 -12.60
N CYS A 143 0.39 11.71 -12.22
CA CYS A 143 1.47 12.06 -11.27
C CYS A 143 2.87 12.05 -11.92
N ALA A 144 2.96 12.22 -13.24
CA ALA A 144 4.24 12.21 -13.96
C ALA A 144 5.05 13.52 -13.82
N ASP A 145 4.48 14.57 -13.24
CA ASP A 145 5.11 15.88 -13.05
C ASP A 145 4.94 16.38 -11.60
N GLU A 146 5.73 15.84 -10.66
CA GLU A 146 6.20 16.56 -9.44
C GLU A 146 7.58 16.04 -9.03
#